data_AF-A0A969I4A5-F1
#
_entry.id   AF-A0A969I4A5-F1
#
_cell.length_a   1.000
_cell.length_b   1.000
_cell.length_c   1.000
_cell.angle_alpha   90.00
_cell.angle_beta   90.00
_cell.angle_gamma   90.00
#
_symmetry.space_group_name_H-M   'P 1'
#
loop_
_entity.id
_entity.type
_entity.pdbx_description
1 polymer ?
#
loop_
_entity_poly.entity_id
_entity_poly.type
_entity_poly.pdbx_seq_one_letter_code
_entity_poly.pdbx_strand_id
1 'polypeptide(L)'
;MSPLLQSSEQAVQVPSTSMLLLRHRLKLVEDLWESVLLSECGPQMVDLLRQLRSMCSPEGQTAELPEQALLELIEHLDLDEAIRAARGFALYFQLINIVEQHYEQREQQLARSATYKHGSDVAGRPALAVEHEATMTAAEAGNGHEPAQPPFGVQQLERSWQDTSALHRKGGTFHWLFPYLFQQNMPPQHIQRLLNNLDIRLVFTAHPTEIVRHTIRRKQRRIDRILHQLDRAEEAYLGLGLSYSWEAEEATRQLNEEIRLWWRTDELHQFKPTVLDEVDYTLHYFEEVLFDAVPQLAHRLKQALHSVFPGLNPPHNSFCYFGSWVGSDRDGNPSVTPPVTWRTACYQRDIVLENIWIHSTNLHPSLLSLSLHWSSVLPELLDSL
;
A
#
# COMPACT_ATOMS: atom_id res chain seq x y z
N MET A 1 11.71 4.29 -62.72
CA MET A 1 11.05 5.32 -61.89
C MET A 1 10.53 4.63 -60.65
N SER A 2 11.13 4.99 -59.51
CA SER A 2 10.74 4.86 -58.11
C SER A 2 9.86 3.69 -57.62
N PRO A 3 10.39 2.82 -56.74
CA PRO A 3 9.59 2.07 -55.76
C PRO A 3 9.40 2.93 -54.49
N LEU A 4 8.20 2.88 -53.90
CA LEU A 4 7.86 3.56 -52.64
C LEU A 4 7.92 2.58 -51.47
N LEU A 5 8.54 3.05 -50.39
CA LEU A 5 8.90 2.34 -49.17
C LEU A 5 7.67 1.79 -48.41
N GLN A 6 7.69 0.50 -48.11
CA GLN A 6 6.97 -0.06 -46.96
C GLN A 6 7.91 0.02 -45.74
N SER A 7 7.73 1.03 -44.91
CA SER A 7 8.31 1.08 -43.56
C SER A 7 7.43 0.27 -42.62
N SER A 8 7.96 -0.85 -42.15
CA SER A 8 7.46 -1.60 -41.00
C SER A 8 7.53 -0.71 -39.75
N GLU A 9 6.42 -0.08 -39.36
CA GLU A 9 6.28 0.49 -38.02
C GLU A 9 6.17 -0.67 -37.02
N GLN A 10 7.32 -1.09 -36.49
CA GLN A 10 7.37 -1.79 -35.22
C GLN A 10 6.74 -0.86 -34.18
N ALA A 11 5.55 -1.20 -33.70
CA ALA A 11 4.96 -0.55 -32.54
C ALA A 11 5.85 -0.85 -31.33
N VAL A 12 6.82 0.04 -31.08
CA VAL A 12 7.58 0.09 -29.84
C VAL A 12 6.55 0.30 -28.74
N GLN A 13 6.29 -0.73 -27.94
CA GLN A 13 5.60 -0.57 -26.66
C GLN A 13 6.51 0.30 -25.79
N VAL A 14 6.27 1.62 -25.80
CA VAL A 14 6.97 2.56 -24.94
C VAL A 14 6.60 2.17 -23.50
N PRO A 15 7.56 1.73 -22.66
CA PRO A 15 7.28 1.41 -21.27
C PRO A 15 6.68 2.65 -20.60
N SER A 16 5.62 2.47 -19.82
CA SER A 16 5.04 3.60 -19.07
C SER A 16 6.12 4.22 -18.18
N THR A 17 6.12 5.54 -18.03
CA THR A 17 7.11 6.26 -17.20
C THR A 17 7.16 5.70 -15.77
N SER A 18 6.02 5.26 -15.23
CA SER A 18 5.94 4.56 -13.94
C SER A 18 6.74 3.26 -13.90
N MET A 19 6.70 2.49 -14.98
CA MET A 19 7.41 1.21 -15.08
C MET A 19 8.92 1.42 -15.09
N LEU A 20 9.40 2.45 -15.79
CA LEU A 20 10.83 2.82 -15.80
C LEU A 20 11.31 3.27 -14.41
N LEU A 21 10.52 4.06 -13.70
CA LEU A 21 10.83 4.49 -12.33
C LEU A 21 10.90 3.31 -11.36
N LEU A 22 9.95 2.38 -11.44
CA LEU A 22 9.99 1.14 -10.67
C LEU A 22 11.28 0.35 -10.95
N ARG A 23 11.62 0.13 -12.22
CA ARG A 23 12.85 -0.62 -12.58
C ARG A 23 14.08 0.04 -11.99
N HIS A 24 14.16 1.37 -12.11
CA HIS A 24 15.27 2.16 -11.58
C HIS A 24 15.37 2.05 -10.07
N ARG A 25 14.24 2.14 -9.35
CA ARG A 25 14.23 2.07 -7.89
C ARG A 25 14.53 0.67 -7.36
N LEU A 26 14.00 -0.38 -7.99
CA LEU A 26 14.35 -1.76 -7.67
C LEU A 26 15.86 -1.98 -7.78
N LYS A 27 16.47 -1.50 -8.86
CA LYS A 27 17.93 -1.59 -9.05
C LYS A 27 18.70 -0.83 -7.96
N LEU A 28 18.29 0.40 -7.65
CA LEU A 28 18.92 1.19 -6.59
C LEU A 28 18.87 0.45 -5.25
N VAL A 29 17.70 -0.08 -4.86
CA VAL A 29 17.55 -0.79 -3.58
C VAL A 29 18.35 -2.10 -3.56
N GLU A 30 18.43 -2.80 -4.69
CA GLU A 30 19.27 -3.98 -4.86
C GLU A 30 20.77 -3.64 -4.69
N ASP A 31 21.26 -2.59 -5.35
CA ASP A 31 22.64 -2.12 -5.24
C ASP A 31 22.98 -1.71 -3.79
N LEU A 32 22.05 -1.02 -3.11
CA LEU A 32 22.21 -0.65 -1.70
C LEU A 32 22.24 -1.87 -0.79
N TRP A 33 21.33 -2.83 -0.97
CA TRP A 33 21.29 -4.07 -0.22
C TRP A 33 22.57 -4.88 -0.39
N GLU A 34 23.05 -5.05 -1.62
CA GLU A 34 24.33 -5.72 -1.89
C GLU A 34 25.49 -4.97 -1.20
N SER A 35 25.53 -3.64 -1.26
CA SER A 35 26.57 -2.84 -0.61
C SER A 35 26.61 -3.05 0.91
N VAL A 36 25.43 -3.14 1.54
CA VAL A 36 25.30 -3.40 2.98
C VAL A 36 25.81 -4.79 3.29
N LEU A 37 25.39 -5.82 2.54
CA LEU A 37 25.85 -7.19 2.75
C LEU A 37 27.35 -7.36 2.52
N LEU A 38 27.91 -6.72 1.50
CA LEU A 38 29.36 -6.70 1.27
C LEU A 38 30.09 -6.11 2.49
N SER A 39 29.57 -5.05 3.08
CA SER A 39 30.20 -4.40 4.24
C SER A 39 30.06 -5.19 5.54
N GLU A 40 28.95 -5.90 5.74
CA GLU A 40 28.65 -6.60 7.01
C GLU A 40 29.08 -8.07 7.00
N CYS A 41 29.03 -8.75 5.85
CA CYS A 41 29.29 -10.18 5.71
C CYS A 41 30.48 -10.54 4.81
N GLY A 42 31.01 -9.57 4.06
CA GLY A 42 32.11 -9.78 3.12
C GLY A 42 31.67 -10.34 1.75
N PRO A 43 32.62 -10.52 0.82
CA PRO A 43 32.33 -10.87 -0.58
C PRO A 43 31.76 -12.29 -0.75
N GLN A 44 32.17 -13.24 0.08
CA GLN A 44 31.78 -14.65 -0.04
C GLN A 44 30.26 -14.86 0.09
N MET A 45 29.61 -14.15 1.02
CA MET A 45 28.16 -14.22 1.21
C MET A 45 27.40 -13.63 0.03
N VAL A 46 27.89 -12.52 -0.54
CA VAL A 46 27.23 -11.88 -1.69
C VAL A 46 27.37 -12.73 -2.94
N ASP A 47 28.52 -13.36 -3.15
CA ASP A 47 28.70 -14.31 -4.24
C ASP A 47 27.80 -15.54 -4.07
N LEU A 48 27.65 -16.05 -2.85
CA LEU A 48 26.72 -17.15 -2.53
C LEU A 48 25.26 -16.76 -2.82
N LEU A 49 24.82 -15.56 -2.40
CA LEU A 49 23.47 -15.08 -2.69
C LEU A 49 23.23 -14.88 -4.18
N ARG A 50 24.22 -14.38 -4.93
CA ARG A 50 24.15 -14.25 -6.39
C ARG A 50 24.06 -15.61 -7.08
N GLN A 51 24.83 -16.60 -6.61
CA GLN A 51 24.75 -17.98 -7.11
C GLN A 51 23.40 -18.62 -6.81
N LEU A 52 22.91 -18.51 -5.57
CA LEU A 52 21.60 -19.02 -5.18
C LEU A 52 20.48 -18.36 -6.01
N ARG A 53 20.58 -17.05 -6.28
CA ARG A 53 19.62 -16.34 -7.13
C ARG A 53 19.69 -16.74 -8.60
N SER A 54 20.87 -16.99 -9.15
CA SER A 54 21.00 -17.43 -10.55
C SER A 54 20.52 -18.87 -10.76
N MET A 55 20.52 -19.69 -9.71
CA MET A 55 20.02 -21.08 -9.74
C MET A 55 18.51 -21.19 -9.51
N CYS A 56 17.87 -20.18 -8.90
CA CYS A 56 16.43 -20.13 -8.70
C CYS A 56 15.72 -19.45 -9.90
N SER A 57 15.15 -20.27 -10.81
CA SER A 57 14.29 -19.78 -11.90
C SER A 57 12.91 -19.31 -11.38
N PRO A 58 12.22 -18.33 -12.00
CA PRO A 58 11.15 -17.56 -11.36
C PRO A 58 9.77 -18.22 -11.26
N GLU A 59 9.61 -19.44 -11.74
CA GLU A 59 8.34 -20.16 -11.67
C GLU A 59 8.67 -21.59 -11.30
N GLY A 60 7.79 -22.28 -10.57
CA GLY A 60 7.82 -23.74 -10.40
C GLY A 60 7.66 -24.53 -11.71
N GLN A 61 8.14 -23.98 -12.83
CA GLN A 61 8.38 -24.60 -14.11
C GLN A 61 9.91 -24.77 -14.23
N THR A 62 10.38 -25.90 -13.75
CA THR A 62 11.72 -26.41 -14.00
C THR A 62 12.00 -26.44 -15.51
N ALA A 63 12.74 -25.46 -16.01
CA ALA A 63 13.63 -25.71 -17.14
C ALA A 63 14.92 -26.29 -16.55
N GLU A 64 14.91 -27.61 -16.33
CA GLU A 64 16.08 -28.47 -16.09
C GLU A 64 17.34 -27.78 -15.54
N LEU A 65 17.26 -27.20 -14.34
CA LEU A 65 18.45 -26.88 -13.53
C LEU A 65 18.60 -27.99 -12.49
N PRO A 66 19.83 -28.45 -12.20
CA PRO A 66 20.03 -29.58 -11.32
C PRO A 66 19.67 -29.17 -9.89
N GLU A 67 18.45 -29.46 -9.45
CA GLU A 67 18.00 -29.33 -8.04
C GLU A 67 19.03 -29.93 -7.07
N GLN A 68 19.78 -30.94 -7.53
CA GLN A 68 20.91 -31.56 -6.82
C GLN A 68 22.04 -30.60 -6.47
N ALA A 69 22.45 -29.69 -7.37
CA ALA A 69 23.55 -28.76 -7.11
C ALA A 69 23.16 -27.68 -6.08
N LEU A 70 21.90 -27.27 -6.06
CA LEU A 70 21.36 -26.35 -5.06
C LEU A 70 21.26 -27.02 -3.70
N LEU A 71 20.75 -28.26 -3.65
CA LEU A 71 20.65 -29.04 -2.42
C LEU A 71 22.04 -29.34 -1.84
N GLU A 72 23.00 -29.75 -2.67
CA GLU A 72 24.39 -29.95 -2.24
C GLU A 72 24.97 -28.65 -1.67
N LEU A 73 24.78 -27.50 -2.34
CA LEU A 73 25.30 -26.23 -1.84
C LEU A 73 24.67 -25.83 -0.50
N ILE A 74 23.38 -26.09 -0.30
CA ILE A 74 22.69 -25.83 0.97
C ILE A 74 23.16 -26.81 2.07
N GLU A 75 23.38 -28.08 1.75
CA GLU A 75 23.86 -29.10 2.71
C GLU A 75 25.29 -28.83 3.20
N HIS A 76 26.11 -28.16 2.40
CA HIS A 76 27.50 -27.84 2.77
C HIS A 76 27.63 -26.53 3.59
N LEU A 77 26.56 -25.74 3.72
CA LEU A 77 26.58 -24.52 4.53
C LEU A 77 26.63 -24.87 6.03
N ASP A 78 27.47 -24.15 6.77
CA ASP A 78 27.36 -24.22 8.22
C ASP A 78 26.06 -23.52 8.71
N LEU A 79 25.68 -23.76 9.96
CA LEU A 79 24.44 -23.21 10.51
C LEU A 79 24.42 -21.68 10.51
N ASP A 80 25.56 -21.02 10.75
CA ASP A 80 25.66 -19.57 10.80
C ASP A 80 25.57 -18.94 9.40
N GLU A 81 26.19 -19.57 8.40
CA GLU A 81 26.12 -19.22 6.98
C GLU A 81 24.70 -19.41 6.45
N ALA A 82 24.05 -20.53 6.79
CA ALA A 82 22.66 -20.79 6.41
C ALA A 82 21.69 -19.76 7.02
N ILE A 83 21.85 -19.42 8.31
CA ILE A 83 21.04 -18.39 8.96
C ILE A 83 21.25 -17.02 8.30
N ARG A 84 22.51 -16.64 8.01
CA ARG A 84 22.83 -15.36 7.35
C ARG A 84 22.28 -15.31 5.92
N ALA A 85 22.42 -16.38 5.15
CA ALA A 85 21.89 -16.46 3.79
C ALA A 85 20.36 -16.36 3.80
N ALA A 86 19.68 -17.08 4.68
CA ALA A 86 18.22 -17.01 4.84
C ALA A 86 17.75 -15.61 5.21
N ARG A 87 18.44 -14.93 6.13
CA ARG A 87 18.15 -13.53 6.49
C ARG A 87 18.42 -12.57 5.32
N GLY A 88 19.48 -12.81 4.55
CA GLY A 88 19.83 -12.02 3.36
C GLY A 88 18.70 -12.04 2.34
N PHE A 89 18.21 -13.24 2.02
CA PHE A 89 17.07 -13.42 1.14
C PHE A 89 15.77 -12.84 1.71
N ALA A 90 15.47 -13.07 3.00
CA ALA A 90 14.28 -12.53 3.62
C ALA A 90 14.23 -10.99 3.53
N LEU A 91 15.36 -10.32 3.84
CA LEU A 91 15.48 -8.88 3.73
C LEU A 91 15.33 -8.40 2.28
N TYR A 92 15.94 -9.09 1.31
CA TYR A 92 15.81 -8.78 -0.11
C TYR A 92 14.35 -8.83 -0.58
N PHE A 93 13.63 -9.91 -0.28
CA PHE A 93 12.22 -10.04 -0.63
C PHE A 93 11.35 -8.98 0.05
N GLN A 94 11.60 -8.69 1.32
CA GLN A 94 10.86 -7.65 2.04
C GLN A 94 11.10 -6.26 1.44
N LEU A 95 12.32 -5.94 1.03
CA LEU A 95 12.66 -4.66 0.39
C LEU A 95 12.00 -4.51 -0.98
N ILE A 96 12.04 -5.54 -1.82
CA ILE A 96 11.36 -5.53 -3.12
C ILE A 96 9.86 -5.31 -2.93
N ASN A 97 9.24 -6.08 -2.03
CA ASN A 97 7.80 -5.97 -1.78
C ASN A 97 7.41 -4.55 -1.36
N ILE A 98 8.24 -3.85 -0.57
CA ILE A 98 7.97 -2.45 -0.18
C ILE A 98 8.06 -1.52 -1.38
N VAL A 99 9.10 -1.65 -2.22
CA VAL A 99 9.24 -0.83 -3.42
C VAL A 99 8.06 -1.06 -4.36
N GLU A 100 7.66 -2.32 -4.57
CA GLU A 100 6.51 -2.66 -5.40
C GLU A 100 5.21 -2.05 -4.85
N GLN A 101 4.93 -2.27 -3.56
CA GLN A 101 3.75 -1.70 -2.90
C GLN A 101 3.74 -0.16 -2.97
N HIS A 102 4.90 0.48 -2.85
CA HIS A 102 5.04 1.94 -2.96
C HIS A 102 4.61 2.46 -4.34
N TYR A 103 5.12 1.85 -5.42
CA TYR A 103 4.73 2.24 -6.78
C TYR A 103 3.30 1.84 -7.12
N GLU A 104 2.81 0.69 -6.64
CA GLU A 104 1.42 0.28 -6.82
C GLU A 104 0.46 1.30 -6.16
N GLN A 105 0.73 1.69 -4.91
CA GLN A 105 -0.04 2.71 -4.21
C GLN A 105 0.01 4.06 -4.93
N ARG A 106 1.17 4.44 -5.45
CA ARG A 106 1.35 5.66 -6.24
C ARG A 106 0.51 5.65 -7.52
N GLU A 107 0.52 4.56 -8.28
CA GLU A 107 -0.32 4.41 -9.47
C GLU A 107 -1.81 4.46 -9.11
N GLN A 108 -2.22 3.79 -8.03
CA GLN A 108 -3.59 3.84 -7.56
C GLN A 108 -3.99 5.27 -7.16
N GLN A 109 -3.11 6.05 -6.51
CA GLN A 109 -3.35 7.44 -6.16
C GLN A 109 -3.46 8.35 -7.41
N LEU A 110 -2.61 8.15 -8.42
CA LEU A 110 -2.68 8.86 -9.70
C LEU A 110 -3.98 8.54 -10.44
N ALA A 111 -4.35 7.25 -10.51
CA ALA A 111 -5.61 6.81 -11.11
C ALA A 111 -6.81 7.42 -10.39
N ARG A 112 -6.81 7.39 -9.04
CA ARG A 112 -7.85 8.05 -8.22
C ARG A 112 -7.94 9.53 -8.58
N SER A 113 -6.82 10.26 -8.59
CA SER A 113 -6.75 11.69 -8.92
C SER A 113 -7.27 12.00 -10.33
N ALA A 114 -7.00 11.14 -11.31
CA ALA A 114 -7.52 11.27 -12.66
C ALA A 114 -9.05 11.09 -12.71
N THR A 115 -9.60 10.07 -12.03
CA THR A 115 -11.06 9.91 -11.90
C THR A 115 -11.73 11.10 -11.21
N TYR A 116 -11.09 11.69 -10.18
CA TYR A 116 -11.61 12.91 -9.53
C TYR A 116 -11.70 14.09 -10.52
N LYS A 117 -10.67 14.30 -11.35
CA LYS A 117 -10.67 15.36 -12.38
C LYS A 117 -11.69 15.11 -13.50
N HIS A 118 -11.88 13.86 -13.91
CA HIS A 118 -12.89 13.52 -14.94
C HIS A 118 -14.33 13.62 -14.40
N GLY A 119 -14.56 13.26 -13.14
CA GLY A 119 -15.88 13.39 -12.50
C GLY A 119 -16.36 14.84 -12.38
N SER A 120 -15.44 15.80 -12.24
CA SER A 120 -15.79 17.23 -12.24
C SER A 120 -16.17 17.78 -13.62
N ASP A 121 -15.65 17.22 -14.71
CA ASP A 121 -15.96 17.66 -16.08
C ASP A 121 -17.30 17.10 -16.60
N VAL A 122 -17.74 15.94 -16.08
CA VAL A 122 -19.04 15.33 -16.46
C VAL A 122 -20.23 16.05 -15.81
N ALA A 123 -20.03 16.81 -14.73
CA ALA A 123 -21.09 17.60 -14.10
C ALA A 123 -21.55 18.81 -14.94
N GLY A 124 -20.91 19.09 -16.08
CA GLY A 124 -21.17 20.29 -16.90
C GLY A 124 -21.70 20.08 -18.31
N ARG A 125 -21.90 18.85 -18.81
CA ARG A 125 -22.40 18.63 -20.19
C ARG A 125 -23.41 17.49 -20.28
N PRO A 126 -24.57 17.67 -20.96
CA PRO A 126 -25.44 16.55 -21.29
C PRO A 126 -24.72 15.63 -22.27
N ALA A 127 -24.59 14.36 -21.90
CA ALA A 127 -23.89 13.34 -22.68
C ALA A 127 -24.63 13.07 -24.00
N LEU A 128 -23.99 13.40 -25.12
CA LEU A 128 -24.29 12.79 -26.41
C LEU A 128 -23.57 11.43 -26.46
N ALA A 129 -24.32 10.42 -26.88
CA ALA A 129 -23.95 9.02 -26.94
C ALA A 129 -22.59 8.79 -27.63
N VAL A 130 -21.76 7.94 -27.03
CA VAL A 130 -20.68 7.25 -27.73
C VAL A 130 -20.95 5.76 -27.57
N GLU A 131 -21.28 5.12 -28.68
CA GLU A 131 -21.56 3.71 -28.82
C GLU A 131 -20.30 2.88 -28.57
N HIS A 132 -20.47 1.79 -27.81
CA HIS A 132 -19.44 0.78 -27.59
C HIS A 132 -19.46 -0.22 -28.74
N GLU A 133 -18.43 -0.24 -29.58
CA GLU A 133 -18.07 -1.45 -30.33
C GLU A 133 -17.00 -2.22 -29.55
N ALA A 134 -17.42 -3.33 -28.95
CA ALA A 134 -16.56 -4.37 -28.44
C ALA A 134 -16.32 -5.39 -29.55
N THR A 135 -15.12 -5.40 -30.14
CA THR A 135 -14.66 -6.49 -31.01
C THR A 135 -13.78 -7.43 -30.20
N MET A 136 -14.34 -8.60 -29.88
CA MET A 136 -13.60 -9.79 -29.48
C MET A 136 -12.95 -10.42 -30.71
N THR A 137 -11.65 -10.71 -30.67
CA THR A 137 -11.05 -11.76 -31.50
C THR A 137 -9.96 -12.49 -30.73
N ALA A 138 -10.05 -13.82 -30.76
CA ALA A 138 -9.19 -14.78 -30.08
C ALA A 138 -8.11 -15.36 -31.03
N ALA A 139 -7.01 -15.78 -30.40
CA ALA A 139 -6.06 -16.86 -30.76
C ALA A 139 -5.17 -16.76 -32.01
N GLU A 140 -3.84 -16.97 -31.84
CA GLU A 140 -3.07 -18.17 -32.24
C GLU A 140 -1.54 -17.93 -32.30
N ALA A 141 -0.78 -19.02 -32.11
CA ALA A 141 0.67 -19.08 -31.81
C ALA A 141 1.60 -19.12 -33.05
N GLY A 142 2.89 -18.80 -32.85
CA GLY A 142 3.98 -19.29 -33.72
C GLY A 142 5.29 -18.47 -33.82
N ASN A 143 6.36 -19.00 -33.20
CA ASN A 143 7.81 -18.96 -33.55
C ASN A 143 8.61 -17.65 -33.78
N GLY A 144 9.47 -17.31 -32.80
CA GLY A 144 10.94 -17.39 -32.89
C GLY A 144 11.77 -16.29 -33.61
N HIS A 145 12.35 -15.35 -32.84
CA HIS A 145 13.78 -14.94 -32.87
C HIS A 145 14.05 -13.82 -31.84
N GLU A 146 14.92 -14.06 -30.86
CA GLU A 146 15.37 -13.08 -29.85
C GLU A 146 16.51 -12.19 -30.36
N PRO A 147 16.56 -10.93 -29.87
CA PRO A 147 17.83 -10.32 -29.51
C PRO A 147 17.85 -9.83 -28.05
N ALA A 148 18.91 -10.23 -27.33
CA ALA A 148 19.50 -9.69 -26.10
C ALA A 148 18.57 -9.06 -25.02
N GLN A 149 18.35 -9.83 -23.96
CA GLN A 149 17.44 -9.55 -22.84
C GLN A 149 17.97 -8.49 -21.84
N PRO A 150 17.11 -7.58 -21.33
CA PRO A 150 17.36 -6.78 -20.13
C PRO A 150 17.12 -7.63 -18.85
N PRO A 151 17.56 -7.19 -17.65
CA PRO A 151 17.62 -8.05 -16.45
C PRO A 151 16.28 -8.68 -16.04
N PHE A 152 16.36 -9.97 -15.72
CA PHE A 152 15.31 -11.00 -15.66
C PHE A 152 14.13 -10.76 -14.69
N GLY A 153 14.23 -9.84 -13.71
CA GLY A 153 13.16 -9.63 -12.74
C GLY A 153 12.00 -8.77 -13.26
N VAL A 154 12.29 -7.83 -14.15
CA VAL A 154 11.34 -6.73 -14.38
C VAL A 154 10.27 -7.05 -15.40
N GLN A 155 10.52 -7.97 -16.33
CA GLN A 155 9.58 -8.33 -17.41
C GLN A 155 8.46 -9.29 -16.98
N GLN A 156 8.68 -10.12 -15.95
CA GLN A 156 7.67 -11.07 -15.45
C GLN A 156 6.73 -10.43 -14.43
N LEU A 157 7.26 -9.56 -13.56
CA LEU A 157 6.45 -8.72 -12.67
C LEU A 157 5.45 -7.89 -13.48
N GLU A 158 5.87 -7.33 -14.62
CA GLU A 158 5.02 -6.57 -15.55
C GLU A 158 3.75 -7.31 -16.01
N ARG A 159 3.76 -8.64 -16.11
CA ARG A 159 2.57 -9.43 -16.49
C ARG A 159 1.58 -9.58 -15.34
N SER A 160 2.06 -9.90 -14.13
CA SER A 160 1.20 -9.96 -12.93
C SER A 160 0.58 -8.60 -12.58
N TRP A 161 1.30 -7.51 -12.87
CA TRP A 161 0.83 -6.13 -12.71
C TRP A 161 -0.33 -5.80 -13.66
N GLN A 162 -0.33 -6.34 -14.88
CA GLN A 162 -1.36 -6.05 -15.88
C GLN A 162 -2.70 -6.72 -15.54
N ASP A 163 -2.69 -7.97 -15.06
CA ASP A 163 -3.93 -8.71 -14.76
C ASP A 163 -4.63 -8.20 -13.49
N THR A 164 -3.89 -7.88 -12.44
CA THR A 164 -4.46 -7.48 -11.14
C THR A 164 -4.97 -6.03 -11.16
N SER A 165 -4.30 -5.16 -11.90
CA SER A 165 -4.69 -3.76 -12.04
C SER A 165 -5.95 -3.56 -12.91
N ALA A 166 -6.21 -4.45 -13.86
CA ALA A 166 -7.36 -4.34 -14.76
C ALA A 166 -8.72 -4.50 -14.05
N LEU A 167 -8.82 -5.38 -13.05
CA LEU A 167 -10.05 -5.62 -12.28
C LEU A 167 -10.37 -4.49 -11.29
N HIS A 168 -9.36 -3.89 -10.65
CA HIS A 168 -9.55 -2.80 -9.69
C HIS A 168 -9.74 -1.41 -10.34
N ARG A 169 -9.36 -1.23 -11.62
CA ARG A 169 -9.40 0.06 -12.32
C ARG A 169 -10.80 0.61 -12.62
N LYS A 170 -11.89 -0.16 -12.52
CA LYS A 170 -13.21 0.26 -13.05
C LYS A 170 -14.39 0.44 -12.07
N GLY A 171 -14.31 0.11 -10.78
CA GLY A 171 -15.55 0.07 -9.95
C GLY A 171 -15.48 0.32 -8.44
N GLY A 172 -14.35 0.79 -7.88
CA GLY A 172 -14.15 0.77 -6.42
C GLY A 172 -14.47 2.04 -5.62
N THR A 173 -14.88 3.16 -6.24
CA THR A 173 -14.97 4.46 -5.54
C THR A 173 -16.37 5.08 -5.55
N PHE A 174 -16.70 5.85 -4.51
CA PHE A 174 -17.99 6.56 -4.42
C PHE A 174 -18.22 7.55 -5.58
N HIS A 175 -17.15 8.16 -6.10
CA HIS A 175 -17.21 9.07 -7.24
C HIS A 175 -17.61 8.39 -8.56
N TRP A 176 -17.36 7.09 -8.69
CA TRP A 176 -17.86 6.31 -9.82
C TRP A 176 -19.25 5.74 -9.55
N LEU A 177 -19.49 5.27 -8.32
CA LEU A 177 -20.73 4.60 -7.91
C LEU A 177 -21.97 5.49 -8.10
N PHE A 178 -21.98 6.72 -7.57
CA PHE A 178 -23.19 7.54 -7.63
C PHE A 178 -23.57 7.99 -9.05
N PRO A 179 -22.63 8.43 -9.91
CA PRO A 179 -22.94 8.69 -11.32
C PRO A 179 -23.42 7.44 -12.06
N TYR A 180 -22.84 6.27 -11.78
CA TYR A 180 -23.31 5.01 -12.36
C TYR A 180 -24.75 4.70 -11.95
N LEU A 181 -25.10 4.83 -10.66
CA LEU A 181 -26.47 4.64 -10.18
C LEU A 181 -27.46 5.65 -10.79
N PHE A 182 -27.00 6.87 -11.06
CA PHE A 182 -27.78 7.89 -11.77
C PHE A 182 -28.03 7.50 -13.23
N GLN A 183 -27.00 7.03 -13.95
CA GLN A 183 -27.14 6.53 -15.33
C GLN A 183 -28.09 5.32 -15.44
N GLN A 184 -28.11 4.47 -14.42
CA GLN A 184 -29.04 3.33 -14.33
C GLN A 184 -30.47 3.72 -13.92
N ASN A 185 -30.77 5.03 -13.79
CA ASN A 185 -32.07 5.56 -13.40
C ASN A 185 -32.60 4.98 -12.07
N MET A 186 -31.72 4.76 -11.10
CA MET A 186 -32.13 4.23 -9.79
C MET A 186 -32.99 5.27 -9.03
N PRO A 187 -34.14 4.88 -8.45
CA PRO A 187 -34.99 5.80 -7.69
C PRO A 187 -34.26 6.37 -6.45
N PRO A 188 -34.19 7.70 -6.25
CA PRO A 188 -33.50 8.31 -5.11
C PRO A 188 -34.01 7.84 -3.75
N GLN A 189 -35.31 7.54 -3.64
CA GLN A 189 -35.89 7.02 -2.40
C GLN A 189 -35.33 5.65 -2.01
N HIS A 190 -34.97 4.82 -2.98
CA HIS A 190 -34.34 3.52 -2.72
C HIS A 190 -32.94 3.74 -2.15
N ILE A 191 -32.16 4.63 -2.77
CA ILE A 191 -30.83 5.02 -2.31
C ILE A 191 -30.90 5.55 -0.87
N GLN A 192 -31.85 6.44 -0.56
CA GLN A 192 -32.01 6.96 0.81
C GLN A 192 -32.27 5.85 1.83
N ARG A 193 -33.11 4.86 1.51
CA ARG A 193 -33.39 3.74 2.42
C ARG A 193 -32.14 2.90 2.67
N LEU A 194 -31.32 2.67 1.64
CA LEU A 194 -30.06 1.94 1.79
C LEU A 194 -29.06 2.72 2.64
N LEU A 195 -28.92 4.03 2.43
CA LEU A 195 -28.05 4.88 3.23
C LEU A 195 -28.48 4.93 4.70
N ASN A 196 -29.80 4.97 4.97
CA ASN A 196 -30.31 4.96 6.34
C ASN A 196 -30.06 3.63 7.07
N ASN A 197 -30.02 2.52 6.34
CA ASN A 197 -29.82 1.17 6.89
C ASN A 197 -28.37 0.69 6.78
N LEU A 198 -27.44 1.54 6.37
CA LEU A 198 -26.04 1.17 6.20
C LEU A 198 -25.40 0.93 7.57
N ASP A 199 -25.05 -0.32 7.86
CA ASP A 199 -24.32 -0.74 9.06
C ASP A 199 -23.16 -1.65 8.62
N ILE A 200 -21.95 -1.13 8.75
CA ILE A 200 -20.71 -1.83 8.43
C ILE A 200 -20.01 -2.14 9.76
N ARG A 201 -19.72 -3.42 10.01
CA ARG A 201 -18.98 -3.86 11.21
C ARG A 201 -17.74 -4.62 10.80
N LEU A 202 -16.57 -4.05 11.09
CA LEU A 202 -15.28 -4.65 10.82
C LEU A 202 -14.72 -5.22 12.13
N VAL A 203 -14.40 -6.50 12.16
CA VAL A 203 -13.91 -7.17 13.37
C VAL A 203 -12.45 -7.54 13.20
N PHE A 204 -11.59 -7.02 14.06
CA PHE A 204 -10.18 -7.41 14.12
C PHE A 204 -10.04 -8.81 14.69
N THR A 205 -9.27 -9.63 13.98
CA THR A 205 -8.85 -10.96 14.42
C THR A 205 -7.34 -10.98 14.54
N ALA A 206 -6.81 -11.77 15.47
CA ALA A 206 -5.36 -11.93 15.60
C ALA A 206 -4.83 -12.58 14.32
N HIS A 207 -3.71 -12.08 13.80
CA HIS A 207 -3.09 -12.69 12.63
C HIS A 207 -2.23 -13.88 13.11
N PRO A 208 -2.56 -15.14 12.73
CA PRO A 208 -2.01 -16.34 13.37
C PRO A 208 -0.50 -16.55 13.13
N THR A 209 0.12 -15.78 12.23
CA THR A 209 1.52 -15.94 11.79
C THR A 209 2.37 -14.69 11.88
N GLU A 210 1.92 -13.63 12.55
CA GLU A 210 2.64 -12.35 12.51
C GLU A 210 3.78 -12.29 13.54
N ILE A 211 4.83 -13.05 13.26
CA ILE A 211 6.07 -13.15 14.05
C ILE A 211 6.98 -11.91 13.83
N VAL A 212 6.61 -11.01 12.91
CA VAL A 212 7.38 -9.82 12.55
C VAL A 212 7.29 -8.75 13.65
N ARG A 213 8.43 -8.36 14.22
CA ARG A 213 8.49 -7.35 15.29
C ARG A 213 7.96 -5.98 14.84
N HIS A 214 7.29 -5.26 15.74
CA HIS A 214 6.85 -3.87 15.49
C HIS A 214 8.00 -2.95 15.02
N THR A 215 9.21 -3.19 15.54
CA THR A 215 10.42 -2.49 15.10
C THR A 215 10.70 -2.64 13.61
N ILE A 216 10.38 -3.81 13.02
CA ILE A 216 10.51 -4.05 11.58
C ILE A 216 9.46 -3.26 10.82
N ARG A 217 8.18 -3.32 11.21
CA ARG A 217 7.13 -2.53 10.53
C ARG A 217 7.41 -1.03 10.53
N ARG A 218 7.92 -0.51 11.65
CA ARG A 218 8.34 0.90 11.74
C ARG A 218 9.48 1.22 10.76
N LYS A 219 10.42 0.29 10.54
CA LYS A 219 11.46 0.41 9.51
C LYS A 219 10.87 0.36 8.10
N GLN A 220 9.93 -0.55 7.84
CA GLN A 220 9.23 -0.63 6.56
C GLN A 220 8.53 0.70 6.21
N ARG A 221 7.76 1.26 7.14
CA ARG A 221 7.12 2.58 6.98
C ARG A 221 8.13 3.71 6.80
N ARG A 222 9.29 3.63 7.45
CA ARG A 222 10.34 4.64 7.30
C ARG A 222 10.98 4.57 5.91
N ILE A 223 11.24 3.37 5.40
CA ILE A 223 11.74 3.15 4.03
C ILE A 223 10.73 3.70 3.03
N ASP A 224 9.45 3.37 3.18
CA ASP A 224 8.38 3.90 2.32
C ASP A 224 8.35 5.45 2.29
N ARG A 225 8.50 6.11 3.45
CA ARG A 225 8.62 7.57 3.53
C ARG A 225 9.87 8.11 2.83
N ILE A 226 11.00 7.44 2.96
CA ILE A 226 12.25 7.82 2.30
C ILE A 226 12.11 7.67 0.78
N LEU A 227 11.49 6.58 0.30
CA LEU A 227 11.18 6.37 -1.11
C LEU A 227 10.29 7.49 -1.67
N HIS A 228 9.27 7.92 -0.91
CA HIS A 228 8.46 9.08 -1.27
C HIS A 228 9.26 10.38 -1.36
N GLN A 229 10.20 10.63 -0.43
CA GLN A 229 11.05 11.82 -0.47
C GLN A 229 12.00 11.80 -1.68
N LEU A 230 12.61 10.63 -1.94
CA LEU A 230 13.53 10.40 -3.04
C LEU A 230 12.84 10.62 -4.39
N ASP A 231 11.66 10.04 -4.59
CA ASP A 231 10.87 10.25 -5.80
C ASP A 231 10.50 11.73 -6.00
N ARG A 232 10.07 12.43 -4.94
CA ARG A 232 9.72 13.85 -5.03
C ARG A 232 10.92 14.71 -5.41
N ALA A 233 12.09 14.41 -4.85
CA ALA A 233 13.33 15.10 -5.17
C ALA A 233 13.75 14.85 -6.62
N GLU A 234 13.67 13.61 -7.11
CA GLU A 234 14.00 13.28 -8.51
C GLU A 234 13.01 13.92 -9.50
N GLU A 235 11.71 13.87 -9.24
CA GLU A 235 10.68 14.45 -10.13
C GLU A 235 10.76 15.98 -10.23
N ALA A 236 10.98 16.67 -9.10
CA ALA A 236 11.13 18.12 -9.10
C ALA A 236 12.32 18.58 -9.95
N TYR A 237 13.40 17.80 -9.98
CA TYR A 237 14.63 18.13 -10.69
C TYR A 237 14.64 17.65 -12.15
N LEU A 238 13.98 16.53 -12.47
CA LEU A 238 13.70 16.11 -13.85
C LEU A 238 12.89 17.19 -14.61
N GLY A 239 11.93 17.84 -13.93
CA GLY A 239 11.20 18.98 -14.47
C GLY A 239 12.06 20.22 -14.74
N LEU A 240 13.24 20.33 -14.11
CA LEU A 240 14.20 21.41 -14.26
C LEU A 240 15.39 21.07 -15.17
N GLY A 241 15.47 19.83 -15.70
CA GLY A 241 16.56 19.37 -16.58
C GLY A 241 17.91 19.19 -15.89
N LEU A 242 17.93 19.08 -14.56
CA LEU A 242 19.15 18.92 -13.75
C LEU A 242 19.28 17.48 -13.26
N SER A 243 20.47 16.88 -13.42
CA SER A 243 20.73 15.49 -13.05
C SER A 243 21.20 15.27 -11.60
N TYR A 244 21.39 16.34 -10.83
CA TYR A 244 21.95 16.30 -9.47
C TYR A 244 21.02 16.98 -8.46
N SER A 245 20.59 16.24 -7.44
CA SER A 245 19.86 16.77 -6.28
C SER A 245 20.53 16.29 -4.99
N TRP A 246 20.96 17.23 -4.16
CA TRP A 246 21.53 16.93 -2.83
C TRP A 246 20.49 16.24 -1.93
N GLU A 247 19.20 16.55 -2.12
CA GLU A 247 18.10 15.92 -1.37
C GLU A 247 17.95 14.45 -1.73
N ALA A 248 18.14 14.10 -3.01
CA ALA A 248 18.10 12.72 -3.46
C ALA A 248 19.31 11.91 -2.96
N GLU A 249 20.50 12.52 -2.92
CA GLU A 249 21.70 11.89 -2.33
C GLU A 249 21.52 11.64 -0.83
N GLU A 250 20.98 12.63 -0.10
CA GLU A 250 20.70 12.50 1.32
C GLU A 250 19.63 11.43 1.60
N ALA A 251 18.55 11.38 0.82
CA ALA A 251 17.54 10.33 0.94
C ALA A 251 18.11 8.94 0.62
N THR A 252 18.98 8.83 -0.39
CA THR A 252 19.69 7.57 -0.72
C THR A 252 20.62 7.13 0.43
N ARG A 253 21.32 8.07 1.06
CA ARG A 253 22.15 7.81 2.24
C ARG A 253 21.32 7.33 3.43
N GLN A 254 20.18 7.98 3.68
CA GLN A 254 19.25 7.55 4.73
C GLN A 254 18.67 6.17 4.46
N LEU A 255 18.36 5.85 3.20
CA LEU A 255 17.89 4.53 2.80
C LEU A 255 18.95 3.45 3.05
N ASN A 256 20.22 3.71 2.71
CA ASN A 256 21.34 2.80 2.99
C ASN A 256 21.46 2.52 4.50
N GLU A 257 21.46 3.57 5.33
CA GLU A 257 21.56 3.41 6.78
C GLU A 257 20.35 2.65 7.37
N GLU A 258 19.13 2.88 6.86
CA GLU A 258 17.97 2.10 7.31
C GLU A 258 18.06 0.62 6.93
N ILE A 259 18.53 0.29 5.72
CA ILE A 259 18.77 -1.11 5.30
C ILE A 259 19.84 -1.75 6.19
N ARG A 260 20.94 -1.04 6.49
CA ARG A 260 21.98 -1.51 7.42
C ARG A 260 21.45 -1.75 8.83
N LEU A 261 20.64 -0.83 9.35
CA LEU A 261 20.02 -0.99 10.66
C LEU A 261 19.01 -2.15 10.67
N TRP A 262 18.29 -2.37 9.57
CA TRP A 262 17.39 -3.53 9.43
C TRP A 262 18.18 -4.84 9.46
N TRP A 263 19.27 -4.95 8.70
CA TRP A 263 20.14 -6.13 8.73
C TRP A 263 20.60 -6.52 10.15
N ARG A 264 20.91 -5.54 11.00
CA ARG A 264 21.32 -5.76 12.40
C ARG A 264 20.15 -5.99 13.36
N THR A 265 18.92 -5.83 12.91
CA THR A 265 17.72 -6.07 13.72
C THR A 265 17.22 -7.49 13.50
N ASP A 266 16.88 -8.16 14.58
CA ASP A 266 16.29 -9.48 14.54
C ASP A 266 14.82 -9.39 14.09
N GLU A 267 14.47 -10.08 13.01
CA GLU A 267 13.16 -9.96 12.35
C GLU A 267 12.07 -10.75 13.07
N LEU A 268 12.45 -11.90 13.63
CA LEU A 268 11.55 -12.84 14.26
C LEU A 268 11.53 -12.60 15.77
N HIS A 269 10.37 -12.70 16.41
CA HIS A 269 10.33 -12.82 17.85
C HIS A 269 10.98 -14.16 18.27
N GLN A 270 11.98 -14.11 19.16
CA GLN A 270 12.59 -15.32 19.72
C GLN A 270 11.61 -16.13 20.59
N PHE A 271 10.51 -15.50 21.00
CA PHE A 271 9.44 -16.10 21.80
C PHE A 271 8.08 -15.81 21.17
N LYS A 272 7.12 -16.71 21.37
CA LYS A 272 5.73 -16.48 20.94
C LYS A 272 5.21 -15.20 21.62
N PRO A 273 4.64 -14.22 20.88
CA PRO A 273 4.08 -13.02 21.47
C PRO A 273 3.00 -13.37 22.49
N THR A 274 2.87 -12.56 23.53
CA THR A 274 1.79 -12.71 24.50
C THR A 274 0.48 -12.22 23.90
N VAL A 275 -0.65 -12.67 24.47
CA VAL A 275 -1.97 -12.19 24.04
C VAL A 275 -2.09 -10.66 24.18
N LEU A 276 -1.42 -10.07 25.17
CA LEU A 276 -1.42 -8.61 25.34
C LEU A 276 -0.59 -7.91 24.27
N ASP A 277 0.50 -8.50 23.80
CA ASP A 277 1.26 -7.96 22.68
C ASP A 277 0.41 -7.92 21.40
N GLU A 278 -0.38 -8.98 21.14
CA GLU A 278 -1.31 -9.03 20.01
C GLU A 278 -2.42 -7.95 20.11
N VAL A 279 -2.92 -7.72 21.33
CA VAL A 279 -3.90 -6.64 21.60
C VAL A 279 -3.28 -5.29 21.29
N ASP A 280 -2.08 -5.01 21.83
CA ASP A 280 -1.37 -3.75 21.61
C ASP A 280 -1.09 -3.54 20.11
N TYR A 281 -0.70 -4.59 19.37
CA TYR A 281 -0.52 -4.50 17.92
C TYR A 281 -1.81 -4.09 17.22
N THR A 282 -2.92 -4.75 17.55
CA THR A 282 -4.21 -4.50 16.91
C THR A 282 -4.70 -3.08 17.19
N LEU A 283 -4.53 -2.61 18.42
CA LEU A 283 -4.97 -1.28 18.82
C LEU A 283 -4.09 -0.18 18.23
N HIS A 284 -2.78 -0.42 18.06
CA HIS A 284 -1.90 0.53 17.41
C HIS A 284 -2.31 0.83 15.95
N TYR A 285 -2.77 -0.19 15.21
CA TYR A 285 -3.34 0.01 13.86
C TYR A 285 -4.60 0.87 13.88
N PHE A 286 -5.42 0.71 14.91
CA PHE A 286 -6.63 1.50 15.08
C PHE A 286 -6.31 2.98 15.28
N GLU A 287 -5.33 3.28 16.14
CA GLU A 287 -4.89 4.65 16.42
C GLU A 287 -4.24 5.31 15.21
N GLU A 288 -3.27 4.66 14.58
CA GLU A 288 -2.46 5.31 13.53
C GLU A 288 -3.19 5.50 12.20
N VAL A 289 -4.18 4.66 11.90
CA VAL A 289 -4.80 4.61 10.56
C VAL A 289 -6.30 4.87 10.64
N LEU A 290 -7.03 4.10 11.45
CA LEU A 290 -8.49 4.05 11.35
C LEU A 290 -9.16 5.25 11.99
N PHE A 291 -8.61 5.75 13.08
CA PHE A 291 -9.16 6.90 13.79
C PHE A 291 -9.29 8.13 12.87
N ASP A 292 -8.27 8.41 12.05
CA ASP A 292 -8.29 9.51 11.08
C ASP A 292 -8.99 9.14 9.77
N ALA A 293 -8.92 7.89 9.33
CA ALA A 293 -9.48 7.46 8.05
C ALA A 293 -11.02 7.43 8.04
N VAL A 294 -11.66 7.05 9.15
CA VAL A 294 -13.13 6.90 9.21
C VAL A 294 -13.86 8.22 9.02
N PRO A 295 -13.50 9.34 9.69
CA PRO A 295 -14.07 10.65 9.42
C PRO A 295 -13.86 11.11 7.97
N GLN A 296 -12.67 10.86 7.41
CA GLN A 296 -12.37 11.19 6.01
C GLN A 296 -13.23 10.39 5.02
N LEU A 297 -13.48 9.10 5.31
CA LEU A 297 -14.36 8.25 4.53
C LEU A 297 -15.80 8.79 4.55
N ALA A 298 -16.31 9.15 5.73
CA ALA A 298 -17.64 9.75 5.89
C ALA A 298 -17.75 11.06 5.09
N HIS A 299 -16.72 11.90 5.14
CA HIS A 299 -16.68 13.15 4.39
C HIS A 299 -16.69 12.92 2.88
N ARG A 300 -15.87 11.99 2.37
CA ARG A 300 -15.84 11.63 0.94
C ARG A 300 -17.16 11.05 0.46
N LEU A 301 -17.80 10.20 1.26
CA LEU A 301 -19.13 9.66 0.97
C LEU A 301 -20.17 10.78 0.87
N LYS A 302 -20.16 11.71 1.83
CA LYS A 302 -21.05 12.88 1.83
C LYS A 302 -20.83 13.74 0.57
N GLN A 303 -19.59 14.07 0.23
CA GLN A 303 -19.27 14.89 -0.95
C GLN A 303 -19.73 14.23 -2.24
N ALA A 304 -19.41 12.95 -2.45
CA ALA A 304 -19.76 12.22 -3.67
C ALA A 304 -21.28 12.03 -3.81
N LEU A 305 -22.01 11.86 -2.70
CA LEU A 305 -23.47 11.81 -2.70
C LEU A 305 -24.08 13.13 -3.16
N HIS A 306 -23.69 14.25 -2.53
CA HIS A 306 -24.27 15.56 -2.84
C HIS A 306 -23.94 16.04 -4.26
N SER A 307 -22.82 15.60 -4.85
CA SER A 307 -22.49 15.97 -6.23
C SER A 307 -23.45 15.41 -7.28
N VAL A 308 -24.12 14.29 -6.99
CA VAL A 308 -25.03 13.63 -7.94
C VAL A 308 -26.49 13.73 -7.48
N PHE A 309 -26.72 13.62 -6.17
CA PHE A 309 -28.04 13.61 -5.56
C PHE A 309 -28.12 14.66 -4.43
N PRO A 310 -28.30 15.96 -4.77
CA PRO A 310 -28.27 17.05 -3.78
C PRO A 310 -29.43 17.00 -2.76
N GLY A 311 -30.51 16.27 -3.05
CA GLY A 311 -31.67 16.12 -2.17
C GLY A 311 -31.62 14.90 -1.23
N LEU A 312 -30.54 14.11 -1.27
CA LEU A 312 -30.37 12.96 -0.39
C LEU A 312 -29.55 13.31 0.84
N ASN A 313 -29.97 12.77 1.98
CA ASN A 313 -29.23 12.92 3.23
C ASN A 313 -28.13 11.86 3.30
N PRO A 314 -26.90 12.25 3.70
CA PRO A 314 -25.84 11.30 3.95
C PRO A 314 -26.24 10.34 5.08
N PRO A 315 -25.62 9.15 5.16
CA PRO A 315 -25.86 8.25 6.28
C PRO A 315 -25.48 8.93 7.60
N HIS A 316 -26.10 8.49 8.69
CA HIS A 316 -25.74 8.95 10.02
C HIS A 316 -24.23 8.74 10.26
N ASN A 317 -23.62 9.58 11.10
CA ASN A 317 -22.19 9.49 11.44
C ASN A 317 -21.77 8.14 12.07
N SER A 318 -22.73 7.23 12.32
CA SER A 318 -22.56 5.92 12.93
C SER A 318 -22.80 4.77 11.94
N PHE A 319 -22.34 4.87 10.70
CA PHE A 319 -22.52 3.79 9.70
C PHE A 319 -21.42 2.72 9.74
N CYS A 320 -20.31 2.98 10.45
CA CYS A 320 -19.16 2.09 10.51
C CYS A 320 -18.72 1.85 11.96
N TYR A 321 -18.63 0.58 12.35
CA TYR A 321 -18.23 0.14 13.68
C TYR A 321 -17.04 -0.81 13.58
N PHE A 322 -16.20 -0.78 14.61
CA PHE A 322 -15.07 -1.70 14.75
C PHE A 322 -15.26 -2.56 15.99
N GLY A 323 -15.08 -3.86 15.82
CA GLY A 323 -14.99 -4.84 16.90
C GLY A 323 -13.60 -5.47 16.93
N SER A 324 -13.27 -6.18 18.00
CA SER A 324 -12.03 -6.96 18.08
C SER A 324 -12.29 -8.25 18.85
N TRP A 325 -11.77 -9.36 18.33
CA TRP A 325 -11.66 -10.65 19.01
C TRP A 325 -10.33 -10.81 19.73
N VAL A 326 -9.35 -9.95 19.44
CA VAL A 326 -8.01 -10.03 20.01
C VAL A 326 -8.07 -9.76 21.51
N GLY A 327 -7.49 -10.65 22.31
CA GLY A 327 -7.53 -10.57 23.78
C GLY A 327 -8.81 -11.05 24.45
N SER A 328 -9.82 -11.45 23.68
CA SER A 328 -11.13 -11.87 24.20
C SER A 328 -11.63 -13.21 23.67
N ASP A 329 -11.25 -13.60 22.45
CA ASP A 329 -11.57 -14.92 21.90
C ASP A 329 -10.74 -16.01 22.59
N ARG A 330 -11.44 -16.97 23.20
CA ARG A 330 -10.86 -18.06 24.00
C ARG A 330 -10.96 -19.40 23.31
N ASP A 331 -11.57 -19.46 22.12
CA ASP A 331 -11.76 -20.71 21.41
C ASP A 331 -10.40 -21.32 21.02
N GLY A 332 -10.12 -22.52 21.52
CA GLY A 332 -8.84 -23.21 21.29
C GLY A 332 -7.57 -22.55 21.89
N ASN A 333 -7.68 -21.43 22.63
CA ASN A 333 -6.52 -20.70 23.15
C ASN A 333 -6.54 -20.53 24.69
N PRO A 334 -5.84 -21.39 25.45
CA PRO A 334 -5.82 -21.32 26.92
C PRO A 334 -5.08 -20.09 27.46
N SER A 335 -4.28 -19.40 26.64
CA SER A 335 -3.56 -18.19 27.03
C SER A 335 -4.48 -16.99 27.26
N VAL A 336 -5.71 -17.03 26.71
CA VAL A 336 -6.71 -15.98 26.92
C VAL A 336 -7.46 -16.25 28.22
N THR A 337 -7.05 -15.55 29.28
CA THR A 337 -7.61 -15.67 30.63
C THR A 337 -8.52 -14.47 30.96
N PRO A 338 -9.46 -14.58 31.92
CA PRO A 338 -10.32 -13.46 32.29
C PRO A 338 -9.57 -12.17 32.69
N PRO A 339 -8.41 -12.23 33.40
CA PRO A 339 -7.60 -11.05 33.65
C PRO A 339 -7.05 -10.39 32.38
N VAL A 340 -6.70 -11.18 31.35
CA VAL A 340 -6.25 -10.65 30.05
C VAL A 340 -7.39 -9.92 29.36
N THR A 341 -8.58 -10.52 29.28
CA THR A 341 -9.75 -9.88 28.67
C THR A 341 -10.16 -8.58 29.39
N TRP A 342 -10.07 -8.54 30.72
CA TRP A 342 -10.30 -7.31 31.49
C TRP A 342 -9.27 -6.23 31.16
N ARG A 343 -7.98 -6.59 31.12
CA ARG A 343 -6.92 -5.65 30.72
C ARG A 343 -7.14 -5.13 29.30
N THR A 344 -7.47 -6.00 28.34
CA THR A 344 -7.80 -5.60 26.97
C THR A 344 -8.91 -4.56 26.92
N ALA A 345 -9.97 -4.73 27.71
CA ALA A 345 -11.07 -3.75 27.78
C ALA A 345 -10.62 -2.41 28.39
N CYS A 346 -9.76 -2.43 29.41
CA CYS A 346 -9.16 -1.20 29.96
C CYS A 346 -8.29 -0.49 28.93
N TYR A 347 -7.41 -1.21 28.24
CA TYR A 347 -6.55 -0.66 27.19
C TYR A 347 -7.37 0.00 26.06
N GLN A 348 -8.38 -0.70 25.54
CA GLN A 348 -9.29 -0.16 24.53
C GLN A 348 -9.97 1.14 24.99
N ARG A 349 -10.42 1.16 26.25
CA ARG A 349 -11.04 2.35 26.83
C ARG A 349 -10.05 3.51 26.95
N ASP A 350 -8.85 3.26 27.45
CA ASP A 350 -7.85 4.29 27.69
C ASP A 350 -7.42 4.94 26.36
N ILE A 351 -7.23 4.14 25.31
CA ILE A 351 -6.96 4.60 23.94
C ILE A 351 -8.06 5.51 23.40
N VAL A 352 -9.32 5.13 23.57
CA VAL A 352 -10.46 5.95 23.12
C VAL A 352 -10.48 7.28 23.89
N LEU A 353 -10.27 7.25 25.20
CA LEU A 353 -10.24 8.45 26.03
C LEU A 353 -9.06 9.36 25.66
N GLU A 354 -7.88 8.81 25.45
CA GLU A 354 -6.68 9.55 25.07
C GLU A 354 -6.87 10.23 23.71
N ASN A 355 -7.34 9.50 22.70
CA ASN A 355 -7.59 10.09 21.38
C ASN A 355 -8.67 11.17 21.42
N ILE A 356 -9.80 10.95 22.12
CA ILE A 356 -10.83 11.98 22.29
C ILE A 356 -10.26 13.20 23.03
N TRP A 357 -9.48 12.97 24.09
CA TRP A 357 -8.87 14.03 24.87
C TRP A 357 -7.89 14.84 24.01
N ILE A 358 -6.97 14.20 23.28
CA ILE A 358 -6.03 14.84 22.36
C ILE A 358 -6.77 15.65 21.29
N HIS A 359 -7.79 15.09 20.64
CA HIS A 359 -8.55 15.82 19.63
C HIS A 359 -9.36 16.98 20.21
N SER A 360 -9.92 16.83 21.41
CA SER A 360 -10.64 17.89 22.11
C SER A 360 -9.74 19.00 22.63
N THR A 361 -8.50 18.69 23.02
CA THR A 361 -7.52 19.68 23.50
C THR A 361 -6.76 20.35 22.34
N ASN A 362 -6.56 19.64 21.22
CA ASN A 362 -6.07 20.21 19.96
C ASN A 362 -7.09 21.15 19.30
N LEU A 363 -8.38 21.13 19.69
CA LEU A 363 -9.28 22.28 19.56
C LEU A 363 -8.83 23.37 20.53
N HIS A 364 -7.61 23.85 20.34
CA HIS A 364 -6.91 24.79 21.19
C HIS A 364 -7.77 26.08 21.32
N PRO A 365 -7.70 26.82 22.44
CA PRO A 365 -8.38 28.12 22.59
C PRO A 365 -8.08 29.12 21.46
N SER A 366 -6.99 28.89 20.71
CA SER A 366 -6.65 29.66 19.51
C SER A 366 -7.59 29.41 18.31
N LEU A 367 -8.11 28.19 18.12
CA LEU A 367 -9.03 27.85 17.02
C LEU A 367 -10.47 28.28 17.33
N LEU A 368 -10.92 28.10 18.58
CA LEU A 368 -12.23 28.52 19.06
C LEU A 368 -12.16 29.89 19.79
N SER A 369 -11.42 30.83 19.21
CA SER A 369 -11.23 32.20 19.74
C SER A 369 -12.41 33.15 19.43
N LEU A 370 -13.60 32.59 19.21
CA LEU A 370 -14.79 33.33 18.78
C LEU A 370 -15.22 34.33 19.84
N SER A 371 -15.36 35.59 19.43
CA SER A 371 -15.82 36.65 20.30
C SER A 371 -17.34 36.66 20.40
N LEU A 372 -17.86 36.74 21.63
CA LEU A 372 -19.27 36.97 21.92
C LEU A 372 -19.82 38.28 21.32
N HIS A 373 -18.94 39.23 20.95
CA HIS A 373 -19.35 40.46 20.28
C HIS A 373 -19.69 40.25 18.80
N TRP A 374 -19.12 39.23 18.16
CA TRP A 374 -19.24 39.00 16.71
C TRP A 374 -19.94 37.68 16.38
N SER A 375 -20.23 36.85 17.39
CA SER A 375 -20.86 35.53 17.25
C SER A 375 -22.02 35.40 18.22
N SER A 376 -23.16 34.90 17.73
CA SER A 376 -24.26 34.48 18.61
C SER A 376 -23.96 33.08 19.13
N VAL A 377 -24.05 32.91 20.44
CA VAL A 377 -23.85 31.63 21.11
C VAL A 377 -25.21 31.14 21.63
N LEU A 378 -25.46 29.85 21.46
CA LEU A 378 -26.68 29.22 21.96
C LEU A 378 -26.74 29.33 23.50
N PRO A 379 -27.91 29.70 24.08
CA PRO A 379 -28.06 29.83 25.53
C PRO A 379 -27.66 28.56 26.29
N GLU A 380 -27.99 27.39 25.75
CA GLU A 380 -27.65 26.08 26.34
C GLU A 380 -26.13 25.87 26.48
N LEU A 381 -25.33 26.41 25.55
CA LEU A 381 -23.88 26.33 25.63
C LEU A 381 -23.33 27.29 26.69
N LEU A 382 -23.89 28.50 26.79
CA LEU A 382 -23.51 29.49 27.81
C LEU A 382 -23.82 29.00 29.23
N ASP A 383 -24.93 28.30 29.41
CA ASP A 383 -25.34 27.74 30.71
C ASP A 383 -24.50 26.51 31.12
N SER A 384 -23.78 25.90 30.17
CA SER A 384 -22.96 24.69 30.40
C SER A 384 -21.49 24.95 30.70
N LEU A 385 -21.01 26.20 30.51
CA LEU A 385 -19.67 26.68 30.85
C LEU A 385 -19.60 27.06 32.34
#